data_AF-A0A5C7J4N6-F1
#
_entry.id   AF-A0A5C7J4N6-F1
#
_cell.length_a   1.000
_cell.length_b   1.000
_cell.length_c   1.000
_cell.angle_alpha   90.00
_cell.angle_beta   90.00
_cell.angle_gamma   90.00
#
_symmetry.space_group_name_H-M   'P 1'
#
loop_
_entity.id
_entity.type
_entity.pdbx_description
1 polymer ?
#
loop_
_entity_poly.entity_id
_entity_poly.type
_entity_poly.pdbx_seq_one_letter_code
_entity_poly.pdbx_strand_id
1 'polypeptide(L)'
;MNKSKAQELAEKFGLAWTVEKQPTARIEGGFTVNEDGTVTLNEGAKLLQNPYVSIVRPDLDEVFASMGTGYEPTQNIDIISKVLKGMEPFGDKLNMTRANSINFGRKVEMQISIEGTTKIGDDTLTRYVQIIDSNDGSTGLMVGIGDMVWRCSNQTYHFKKSAQFRFKHSFGMKQQITLLPKVIEAALALSMKRIEVYNSFVSTKASRDLAHGLVRAMIGVDRKMSQLERSELSTRVLNMEDQLYSDIYNQMDEAGNTLWGLFNG
;
A
#
# COMPACT_ATOMS: atom_id res chain seq x y z
N MET A 1 -9.85 -25.07 21.81
CA MET A 1 -10.52 -24.09 20.91
C MET A 1 -9.74 -24.05 19.62
N ASN A 2 -10.39 -24.20 18.46
CA ASN A 2 -9.72 -24.02 17.18
C ASN A 2 -9.36 -22.54 17.01
N LYS A 3 -8.14 -22.23 16.56
CA LYS A 3 -7.73 -20.86 16.25
C LYS A 3 -8.54 -20.35 15.05
N SER A 4 -8.79 -19.04 15.00
CA SER A 4 -9.42 -18.44 13.82
C SER A 4 -8.41 -18.37 12.67
N LYS A 5 -8.89 -18.42 11.42
CA LYS A 5 -8.03 -18.24 10.22
C LYS A 5 -7.23 -16.94 10.28
N ALA A 6 -7.80 -15.87 10.84
CA ALA A 6 -7.10 -14.60 11.04
C ALA A 6 -5.93 -14.74 12.03
N GLN A 7 -6.13 -15.45 13.14
CA GLN A 7 -5.07 -15.73 14.11
C GLN A 7 -3.95 -16.58 13.47
N GLU A 8 -4.30 -17.64 12.76
CA GLU A 8 -3.33 -18.51 12.08
C GLU A 8 -2.47 -17.73 11.08
N LEU A 9 -3.09 -16.85 10.30
CA LEU A 9 -2.38 -15.98 9.36
C LEU A 9 -1.52 -14.94 10.09
N ALA A 10 -2.03 -14.31 11.14
CA ALA A 10 -1.26 -13.35 11.93
C ALA A 10 0.00 -14.00 12.51
N GLU A 11 -0.12 -15.22 13.04
CA GLU A 11 1.03 -16.00 13.55
C GLU A 11 1.99 -16.38 12.43
N LYS A 12 1.47 -16.92 11.32
CA LYS A 12 2.28 -17.31 10.15
C LYS A 12 3.17 -16.17 9.64
N PHE A 13 2.68 -14.93 9.68
CA PHE A 13 3.41 -13.76 9.18
C PHE A 13 4.06 -12.91 10.28
N GLY A 14 4.09 -13.36 11.54
CA GLY A 14 4.72 -12.62 12.63
C GLY A 14 4.03 -11.29 12.97
N LEU A 15 2.71 -11.23 12.77
CA LEU A 15 1.85 -10.07 13.02
C LEU A 15 0.91 -10.25 14.23
N ALA A 16 0.99 -11.39 14.93
CA ALA A 16 0.21 -11.71 16.12
C ALA A 16 0.72 -10.98 17.39
N TRP A 17 0.88 -9.66 17.29
CA TRP A 17 1.23 -8.76 18.40
C TRP A 17 0.22 -7.60 18.45
N THR A 18 0.19 -6.91 19.59
CA THR A 18 -0.76 -5.83 19.86
C THR A 18 -0.11 -4.46 19.82
N VAL A 19 -0.94 -3.46 19.55
CA VAL A 19 -0.56 -2.05 19.68
C VAL A 19 -1.36 -1.43 20.80
N GLU A 20 -0.68 -0.81 21.75
CA GLU A 20 -1.30 -0.22 22.92
C GLU A 20 -1.11 1.29 22.98
N LYS A 21 -2.07 1.94 23.63
CA LYS A 21 -2.06 3.38 23.89
C LYS A 21 -1.77 3.60 25.36
N GLN A 22 -0.61 4.15 25.67
CA GLN A 22 -0.18 4.42 27.04
C GLN A 22 -0.25 5.92 27.36
N PRO A 23 -0.79 6.32 28.52
CA PRO A 23 -0.77 7.71 28.97
C PRO A 23 0.68 8.22 29.09
N THR A 24 0.87 9.51 28.82
CA THR A 24 2.15 10.16 29.09
C THR A 24 1.93 11.33 30.04
N ALA A 25 2.99 11.71 30.75
CA ALA A 25 3.00 12.86 31.63
C ALA A 25 4.26 13.68 31.39
N ARG A 26 4.16 14.99 31.62
CA ARG A 26 5.33 15.88 31.61
C ARG A 26 5.72 16.15 33.06
N ILE A 27 7.00 15.98 33.37
CA ILE A 27 7.56 16.39 34.65
C ILE A 27 8.18 17.77 34.46
N GLU A 28 7.84 18.71 35.34
CA GLU A 28 8.49 20.02 35.47
C GLU A 28 9.28 20.03 36.78
N GLY A 29 10.58 20.30 36.72
CA GLY A 29 11.50 20.21 37.87
C GLY A 29 12.36 18.94 37.86
N GLY A 30 12.99 18.64 38.99
CA GLY A 30 13.84 17.46 39.16
C GLY A 30 13.04 16.19 39.47
N PHE A 31 13.53 15.04 38.99
CA PHE A 31 13.02 13.73 39.37
C PHE A 31 14.18 12.77 39.61
N THR A 32 13.92 11.72 40.39
CA THR A 32 14.84 10.61 40.64
C THR A 32 14.21 9.33 40.12
N VAL A 33 14.98 8.52 39.39
CA VAL A 33 14.59 7.16 38.99
C VAL A 33 15.21 6.20 39.99
N ASN A 34 14.38 5.46 40.69
CA ASN A 34 14.80 4.48 41.70
C ASN A 34 15.28 3.19 41.01
N GLU A 35 16.00 2.34 41.74
CA GLU A 35 16.50 1.05 41.22
C GLU A 35 15.39 0.10 40.78
N ASP A 36 14.18 0.24 41.34
CA ASP A 36 12.98 -0.52 40.98
C ASP A 36 12.22 0.07 39.76
N GLY A 37 12.77 1.11 39.13
CA GLY A 37 12.18 1.79 37.98
C GLY A 37 11.07 2.79 38.33
N THR A 38 10.73 2.97 39.61
CA THR A 38 9.77 3.99 40.01
C THR A 38 10.37 5.39 39.91
N VAL A 39 9.52 6.37 39.60
CA VAL A 39 9.93 7.78 39.49
C VAL A 39 9.43 8.54 40.70
N THR A 40 10.35 9.15 41.46
CA THR A 40 10.03 10.06 42.55
C THR A 40 10.27 11.50 42.13
N LEU A 41 9.31 12.38 42.38
CA LEU A 41 9.42 13.81 42.10
C LEU A 41 10.19 14.49 43.22
N ASN A 42 11.17 15.32 42.86
CA ASN A 42 11.92 16.10 43.84
C ASN A 42 11.05 17.24 44.38
N GLU A 43 11.42 17.82 45.51
CA GLU A 43 10.70 18.96 46.09
C GLU A 43 10.57 20.11 45.07
N GLY A 44 9.34 20.63 44.92
CA GLY A 44 9.01 21.67 43.94
C GLY A 44 8.70 21.15 42.52
N ALA A 45 8.91 19.87 42.23
CA ALA A 45 8.56 19.30 40.94
C ALA A 45 7.05 19.03 40.79
N LYS A 46 6.54 19.11 39.56
CA LYS A 46 5.12 18.95 39.23
C LYS A 46 4.93 17.92 38.13
N LEU A 47 3.92 17.07 38.30
CA LEU A 47 3.41 16.20 37.24
C LEU A 47 2.30 16.93 36.50
N LEU A 48 2.55 17.24 35.22
CA LEU A 48 1.60 17.91 34.36
C LEU A 48 0.94 16.91 33.42
N GLN A 49 -0.37 17.05 33.24
CA GLN A 49 -1.11 16.27 32.26
C GLN A 49 -0.60 16.57 30.86
N ASN A 50 -0.30 15.52 30.09
CA ASN A 50 0.12 15.66 28.71
C ASN A 50 -1.08 15.39 27.78
N PRO A 51 -1.40 16.25 26.80
CA PRO A 51 -2.44 15.96 25.79
C PRO A 51 -2.00 14.90 24.77
N TYR A 52 -0.90 14.20 25.03
CA TYR A 52 -0.34 13.16 24.17
C TYR A 52 -0.31 11.80 24.88
N VAL A 53 -0.29 10.75 24.09
CA VAL A 53 -0.21 9.35 24.48
C VAL A 53 0.91 8.68 23.69
N SER A 54 1.58 7.69 24.28
CA SER A 54 2.54 6.86 23.58
C SER A 54 1.81 5.72 22.89
N ILE A 55 2.13 5.48 21.63
CA ILE A 55 1.71 4.29 20.90
C ILE A 55 2.85 3.30 20.98
N VAL A 56 2.59 2.14 21.57
CA VAL A 56 3.64 1.18 21.92
C VAL A 56 3.32 -0.21 21.40
N ARG A 57 4.39 -1.00 21.22
CA ARG A 57 4.34 -2.44 21.03
C ARG A 57 4.93 -3.11 22.29
N PRO A 58 4.07 -3.62 23.19
CA PRO A 58 4.51 -4.04 24.53
C PRO A 58 5.47 -5.23 24.54
N ASP A 59 5.34 -6.18 23.60
CA ASP A 59 6.18 -7.38 23.56
C ASP A 59 7.65 -7.10 23.23
N LEU A 60 7.94 -5.93 22.64
CA LEU A 60 9.29 -5.47 22.33
C LEU A 60 9.71 -4.24 23.13
N ASP A 61 8.85 -3.73 24.02
CA ASP A 61 9.04 -2.44 24.70
C ASP A 61 9.31 -1.28 23.72
N GLU A 62 8.71 -1.35 22.52
CA GLU A 62 8.98 -0.40 21.44
C GLU A 62 7.96 0.74 21.43
N VAL A 63 8.43 1.97 21.59
CA VAL A 63 7.61 3.17 21.44
C VAL A 63 7.60 3.61 19.99
N PHE A 64 6.46 3.49 19.32
CA PHE A 64 6.31 3.89 17.92
C PHE A 64 6.26 5.41 17.77
N ALA A 65 5.40 6.09 18.53
CA ALA A 65 5.26 7.54 18.44
C ALA A 65 4.47 8.12 19.62
N SER A 66 4.62 9.43 19.84
CA SER A 66 3.72 10.22 20.68
C SER A 66 2.61 10.83 19.81
N MET A 67 1.36 10.56 20.17
CA MET A 67 0.17 10.97 19.41
C MET A 67 -0.80 11.75 20.28
N GLY A 68 -1.70 12.53 19.68
CA GLY A 68 -2.77 13.18 20.43
C GLY A 68 -3.72 12.14 21.05
N THR A 69 -4.40 12.48 22.15
CA THR A 69 -5.32 11.57 22.86
C THR A 69 -6.41 10.94 21.98
N GLY A 70 -6.83 11.64 20.92
CA GLY A 70 -7.81 11.16 19.94
C GLY A 70 -7.28 10.15 18.92
N TYR A 71 -5.99 9.77 18.98
CA TYR A 71 -5.43 8.71 18.16
C TYR A 71 -5.92 7.34 18.65
N GLU A 72 -6.38 6.52 17.71
CA GLU A 72 -6.83 5.16 18.00
C GLU A 72 -6.02 4.17 17.15
N PRO A 73 -5.13 3.38 17.76
CA PRO A 73 -4.36 2.37 17.03
C PRO A 73 -5.27 1.24 16.55
N THR A 74 -4.85 0.63 15.47
CA THR A 74 -5.44 -0.57 14.88
C THR A 74 -4.73 -1.82 15.38
N GLN A 75 -5.44 -2.94 15.35
CA GLN A 75 -4.83 -4.24 15.61
C GLN A 75 -4.67 -5.00 14.30
N ASN A 76 -3.49 -5.60 14.10
CA ASN A 76 -3.20 -6.36 12.87
C ASN A 76 -4.22 -7.48 12.68
N ILE A 77 -4.61 -8.16 13.76
CA ILE A 77 -5.60 -9.25 13.71
C ILE A 77 -6.99 -8.76 13.27
N ASP A 78 -7.39 -7.55 13.68
CA ASP A 78 -8.65 -6.96 13.27
C ASP A 78 -8.63 -6.64 11.78
N ILE A 79 -7.52 -6.08 11.29
CA ILE A 79 -7.32 -5.81 9.86
C ILE A 79 -7.41 -7.11 9.07
N ILE A 80 -6.63 -8.14 9.43
CA ILE A 80 -6.62 -9.44 8.75
C ILE A 80 -8.04 -10.04 8.74
N SER A 81 -8.74 -10.02 9.88
CA SER A 81 -10.11 -10.54 10.02
C SER A 81 -11.09 -9.82 9.09
N LYS A 82 -11.05 -8.48 9.04
CA LYS A 82 -11.93 -7.70 8.16
C LYS A 82 -11.61 -7.88 6.69
N VAL A 83 -10.34 -8.09 6.37
CA VAL A 83 -9.90 -8.33 5.01
C VAL A 83 -10.38 -9.69 4.52
N LEU A 84 -10.20 -10.75 5.34
CA LEU A 84 -10.77 -12.07 5.07
C LEU A 84 -12.29 -11.99 4.86
N LYS A 85 -13.00 -11.24 5.69
CA LYS A 85 -14.44 -11.01 5.52
C LYS A 85 -14.78 -10.32 4.20
N GLY A 86 -13.99 -9.33 3.78
CA GLY A 86 -14.17 -8.66 2.49
C GLY A 86 -13.88 -9.55 1.27
N MET A 87 -13.13 -10.64 1.48
CA MET A 87 -12.80 -11.62 0.44
C MET A 87 -13.88 -12.71 0.29
N GLU A 88 -14.71 -12.96 1.31
CA GLU A 88 -15.74 -14.01 1.31
C GLU A 88 -16.60 -14.03 0.03
N PRO A 89 -17.10 -12.90 -0.52
CA PRO A 89 -17.92 -12.90 -1.72
C PRO A 89 -17.23 -13.42 -2.99
N PHE A 90 -15.89 -13.47 -2.99
CA PHE A 90 -15.08 -13.85 -4.16
C PHE A 90 -14.54 -15.30 -4.06
N GLY A 91 -14.92 -16.03 -3.01
CA GLY A 91 -14.60 -17.43 -2.80
C GLY A 91 -13.15 -17.70 -2.36
N ASP A 92 -12.79 -18.99 -2.35
CA ASP A 92 -11.56 -19.49 -1.72
C ASP A 92 -10.28 -19.28 -2.55
N LYS A 93 -10.39 -18.64 -3.71
CA LYS A 93 -9.25 -18.36 -4.61
C LYS A 93 -8.48 -17.08 -4.22
N LEU A 94 -8.84 -16.45 -3.12
CA LEU A 94 -8.11 -15.29 -2.62
C LEU A 94 -7.27 -15.72 -1.42
N ASN A 95 -5.95 -15.56 -1.54
CA ASN A 95 -5.02 -15.98 -0.50
C ASN A 95 -4.10 -14.83 -0.10
N MET A 96 -3.90 -14.67 1.21
CA MET A 96 -2.89 -13.75 1.71
C MET A 96 -1.51 -14.33 1.41
N THR A 97 -0.81 -13.73 0.45
CA THR A 97 0.47 -14.22 -0.07
C THR A 97 1.64 -13.65 0.68
N ARG A 98 1.50 -12.43 1.19
CA ARG A 98 2.58 -11.76 1.92
C ARG A 98 1.99 -10.90 3.01
N ALA A 99 2.66 -10.88 4.15
CA ALA A 99 2.54 -9.77 5.09
C ALA A 99 3.90 -9.55 5.76
N ASN A 100 4.21 -8.29 6.07
CA ASN A 100 5.49 -7.91 6.64
C ASN A 100 5.34 -6.77 7.64
N SER A 101 6.24 -6.75 8.60
CA SER A 101 6.39 -5.67 9.58
C SER A 101 7.64 -4.86 9.23
N ILE A 102 7.53 -3.53 9.25
CA ILE A 102 8.64 -2.60 8.96
C ILE A 102 8.92 -1.77 10.21
N ASN A 103 10.21 -1.59 10.52
CA ASN A 103 10.69 -0.84 11.69
C ASN A 103 9.98 -1.28 12.97
N PHE A 104 10.10 -2.57 13.31
CA PHE A 104 9.54 -3.19 14.51
C PHE A 104 8.01 -3.17 14.66
N GLY A 105 7.27 -2.83 13.60
CA GLY A 105 5.80 -2.79 13.60
C GLY A 105 5.23 -1.38 13.52
N ARG A 106 6.09 -0.35 13.40
CA ARG A 106 5.65 1.02 13.07
C ARG A 106 4.79 1.06 11.81
N LYS A 107 5.09 0.17 10.85
CA LYS A 107 4.25 -0.08 9.67
C LYS A 107 4.07 -1.57 9.44
N VAL A 108 2.90 -1.92 8.94
CA VAL A 108 2.57 -3.28 8.53
C VAL A 108 2.05 -3.23 7.10
N GLU A 109 2.54 -4.14 6.28
CA GLU A 109 2.13 -4.29 4.89
C GLU A 109 1.54 -5.67 4.70
N MET A 110 0.42 -5.74 3.99
CA MET A 110 -0.23 -7.00 3.64
C MET A 110 -0.53 -7.01 2.15
N GLN A 111 -0.33 -8.16 1.54
CA GLN A 111 -0.57 -8.41 0.14
C GLN A 111 -1.35 -9.70 -0.02
N ILE A 112 -2.46 -9.61 -0.74
CA ILE A 112 -3.36 -10.72 -1.03
C ILE A 112 -3.35 -10.92 -2.51
N SER A 113 -2.94 -12.11 -2.96
CA SER A 113 -3.09 -12.44 -4.37
C SER A 113 -4.55 -12.74 -4.67
N ILE A 114 -4.97 -12.24 -5.81
CA ILE A 114 -6.18 -12.66 -6.47
C ILE A 114 -5.78 -13.88 -7.31
N GLU A 115 -5.95 -15.10 -6.78
CA GLU A 115 -5.63 -16.31 -7.54
C GLU A 115 -6.68 -16.59 -8.61
N GLY A 116 -6.24 -17.34 -9.62
CA GLY A 116 -6.77 -17.23 -10.96
C GLY A 116 -5.78 -16.37 -11.74
N THR A 117 -4.78 -17.03 -12.33
CA THR A 117 -4.00 -16.47 -13.44
C THR A 117 -4.98 -15.79 -14.38
N THR A 118 -5.05 -14.46 -14.31
CA THR A 118 -5.93 -13.73 -15.21
C THR A 118 -5.20 -13.74 -16.53
N LYS A 119 -5.67 -14.58 -17.45
CA LYS A 119 -5.19 -14.57 -18.81
C LYS A 119 -5.73 -13.34 -19.51
N ILE A 120 -4.84 -12.54 -20.06
CA ILE A 120 -5.16 -11.43 -20.95
C ILE A 120 -4.49 -11.79 -22.28
N GLY A 121 -5.28 -12.35 -23.21
CA GLY A 121 -4.71 -13.05 -24.36
C GLY A 121 -3.84 -14.21 -23.89
N ASP A 122 -2.57 -14.22 -24.31
CA ASP A 122 -1.58 -15.22 -23.93
C ASP A 122 -0.81 -14.88 -22.64
N ASP A 123 -0.91 -13.63 -22.17
CA ASP A 123 -0.22 -13.16 -20.98
C ASP A 123 -0.94 -13.56 -19.70
N THR A 124 -0.16 -13.79 -18.64
CA THR A 124 -0.68 -14.09 -17.30
C THR A 124 -0.42 -12.94 -16.35
N LEU A 125 -1.50 -12.28 -15.92
CA LEU A 125 -1.43 -11.21 -14.94
C LEU A 125 -1.80 -11.74 -13.55
N THR A 126 -0.90 -11.54 -12.59
CA THR A 126 -1.22 -11.73 -11.16
C THR A 126 -1.46 -10.37 -10.53
N ARG A 127 -2.56 -10.24 -9.78
CA ARG A 127 -2.92 -8.99 -9.13
C ARG A 127 -3.08 -9.17 -7.65
N TYR A 128 -2.94 -8.06 -6.96
CA TYR A 128 -2.86 -8.02 -5.53
C TYR A 128 -3.75 -6.95 -4.95
N VAL A 129 -4.49 -7.33 -3.91
CA VAL A 129 -5.00 -6.34 -2.94
C VAL A 129 -3.86 -6.04 -1.98
N GLN A 130 -3.57 -4.77 -1.87
CA GLN A 130 -2.45 -4.21 -1.16
C GLN A 130 -2.97 -3.36 0.01
N ILE A 131 -2.42 -3.59 1.20
CA ILE A 131 -2.84 -2.92 2.42
C ILE A 131 -1.58 -2.45 3.13
N ILE A 132 -1.60 -1.20 3.58
CA ILE A 132 -0.58 -0.64 4.46
C ILE A 132 -1.29 -0.09 5.69
N ASP A 133 -0.77 -0.41 6.85
CA ASP A 133 -1.16 0.21 8.10
C ASP A 133 0.06 0.85 8.78
N SER A 134 -0.13 1.99 9.45
CA SER A 134 0.97 2.72 10.07
C SER A 134 0.61 3.10 11.49
N ASN A 135 1.08 2.28 12.42
CA ASN A 135 0.89 2.45 13.85
C ASN A 135 1.58 3.72 14.39
N ASP A 136 2.56 4.26 13.65
CA ASP A 136 3.24 5.53 13.93
C ASP A 136 2.52 6.77 13.34
N GLY A 137 1.31 6.63 12.81
CA GLY A 137 0.48 7.72 12.29
C GLY A 137 1.00 8.42 11.02
N SER A 138 2.15 8.02 10.46
CA SER A 138 2.78 8.70 9.31
C SER A 138 1.95 8.64 8.02
N THR A 139 1.03 7.70 7.92
CA THR A 139 0.47 7.26 6.64
C THR A 139 -0.99 6.79 6.73
N GLY A 140 -1.42 6.29 7.91
CA GLY A 140 -2.77 5.74 8.15
C GLY A 140 -2.96 4.34 7.57
N LEU A 141 -4.16 3.78 7.72
CA LEU A 141 -4.57 2.56 7.03
C LEU A 141 -4.94 2.87 5.58
N MET A 142 -4.33 2.18 4.63
CA MET A 142 -4.58 2.30 3.21
C MET A 142 -4.87 0.96 2.57
N VAL A 143 -5.72 1.01 1.54
CA VAL A 143 -6.11 -0.15 0.75
C VAL A 143 -6.09 0.21 -0.71
N GLY A 144 -5.63 -0.72 -1.53
CA GLY A 144 -5.61 -0.55 -2.96
C GLY A 144 -5.30 -1.80 -3.74
N ILE A 145 -5.24 -1.65 -5.07
CA ILE A 145 -4.93 -2.74 -6.00
C ILE A 145 -3.73 -2.38 -6.84
N GLY A 146 -2.83 -3.36 -6.95
CA GLY A 146 -1.70 -3.33 -7.86
C GLY A 146 -1.48 -4.69 -8.52
N ASP A 147 -0.72 -4.69 -9.59
CA ASP A 147 -0.16 -5.83 -10.32
C ASP A 147 1.27 -6.17 -9.84
N MET A 148 1.95 -5.23 -9.18
CA MET A 148 3.28 -5.45 -8.64
C MET A 148 3.26 -6.27 -7.34
N VAL A 149 4.15 -7.27 -7.26
CA VAL A 149 4.52 -7.94 -6.01
C VAL A 149 5.36 -6.98 -5.17
N TRP A 150 5.00 -6.81 -3.90
CA TRP A 150 5.85 -6.09 -2.96
C TRP A 150 7.11 -6.90 -2.67
N ARG A 151 8.27 -6.28 -2.85
CA ARG A 151 9.61 -6.82 -2.56
C ARG A 151 10.42 -5.83 -1.70
N CYS A 152 10.34 -4.53 -1.97
CA CYS A 152 11.11 -3.50 -1.25
C CYS A 152 10.26 -2.33 -0.76
N SER A 153 10.76 -1.60 0.25
CA SER A 153 10.08 -0.47 0.88
C SER A 153 9.83 0.72 -0.06
N ASN A 154 10.50 0.81 -1.22
CA ASN A 154 10.24 1.86 -2.20
C ASN A 154 8.87 1.68 -2.87
N GLN A 155 8.42 0.45 -3.08
CA GLN A 155 7.11 0.17 -3.66
C GLN A 155 5.97 0.61 -2.72
N THR A 156 6.21 0.59 -1.40
CA THR A 156 5.31 1.13 -0.37
C THR A 156 5.03 2.62 -0.60
N TYR A 157 6.06 3.38 -0.98
CA TYR A 157 5.93 4.79 -1.28
C TYR A 157 5.14 5.03 -2.57
N HIS A 158 5.37 4.23 -3.61
CA HIS A 158 4.58 4.27 -4.84
C HIS A 158 3.10 4.00 -4.55
N PHE A 159 2.80 2.94 -3.82
CA PHE A 159 1.44 2.61 -3.44
C PHE A 159 0.78 3.70 -2.59
N LYS A 160 1.51 4.35 -1.69
CA LYS A 160 0.97 5.46 -0.88
C LYS A 160 0.36 6.57 -1.74
N LYS A 161 0.87 6.79 -2.96
CA LYS A 161 0.29 7.77 -3.90
C LYS A 161 -0.92 7.25 -4.66
N SER A 162 -0.97 5.93 -4.94
CA SER A 162 -2.00 5.31 -5.77
C SER A 162 -3.10 4.57 -5.00
N ALA A 163 -3.00 4.51 -3.66
CA ALA A 163 -3.98 3.85 -2.81
C ALA A 163 -5.37 4.48 -2.98
N GLN A 164 -6.35 3.63 -3.29
CA GLN A 164 -7.72 4.04 -3.60
C GLN A 164 -8.48 4.47 -2.34
N PHE A 165 -8.12 3.92 -1.18
CA PHE A 165 -8.78 4.20 0.09
C PHE A 165 -7.77 4.51 1.19
N ARG A 166 -8.08 5.49 2.03
CA ARG A 166 -7.24 5.93 3.15
C ARG A 166 -8.11 6.26 4.37
N PHE A 167 -7.71 5.73 5.52
CA PHE A 167 -8.31 5.99 6.82
C PHE A 167 -7.26 6.57 7.76
N LYS A 168 -7.65 7.57 8.55
CA LYS A 168 -6.80 8.16 9.58
C LYS A 168 -7.08 7.47 10.91
N HIS A 169 -6.03 7.18 11.67
CA HIS A 169 -6.11 6.71 13.06
C HIS A 169 -6.63 7.80 14.00
N SER A 170 -7.92 8.10 13.89
CA SER A 170 -8.64 9.08 14.68
C SER A 170 -9.70 8.40 15.54
N PHE A 171 -10.42 9.16 16.37
CA PHE A 171 -11.48 8.63 17.24
C PHE A 171 -12.53 7.78 16.51
N GLY A 172 -12.77 8.05 15.21
CA GLY A 172 -13.69 7.29 14.37
C GLY A 172 -13.10 6.03 13.72
N MET A 173 -11.83 5.71 13.97
CA MET A 173 -11.10 4.66 13.25
C MET A 173 -11.75 3.29 13.44
N LYS A 174 -12.24 2.98 14.65
CA LYS A 174 -12.94 1.71 14.93
C LYS A 174 -14.17 1.53 14.04
N GLN A 175 -14.95 2.59 13.84
CA GLN A 175 -16.09 2.58 12.93
C GLN A 175 -15.63 2.50 11.47
N GLN A 176 -14.58 3.22 11.09
CA GLN A 176 -14.04 3.19 9.73
C GLN A 176 -13.54 1.80 9.31
N ILE A 177 -12.89 1.06 10.21
CA ILE A 177 -12.45 -0.33 9.95
C ILE A 177 -13.62 -1.26 9.68
N THR A 178 -14.82 -0.98 10.20
CA THR A 178 -16.00 -1.80 9.86
C THR A 178 -16.39 -1.71 8.39
N LEU A 179 -15.96 -0.65 7.69
CA LEU A 179 -16.14 -0.47 6.24
C LEU A 179 -15.08 -1.19 5.42
N LEU A 180 -13.99 -1.65 6.03
CA LEU A 180 -12.88 -2.31 5.34
C LEU A 180 -13.32 -3.49 4.46
N PRO A 181 -14.23 -4.38 4.89
CA PRO A 181 -14.74 -5.45 4.03
C PRO A 181 -15.36 -4.92 2.72
N LYS A 182 -16.18 -3.87 2.79
CA LYS A 182 -16.81 -3.25 1.61
C LYS A 182 -15.79 -2.57 0.70
N VAL A 183 -14.75 -2.00 1.28
CA VAL A 183 -13.64 -1.40 0.53
C VAL A 183 -12.85 -2.46 -0.23
N ILE A 184 -12.56 -3.59 0.41
CA ILE A 184 -11.91 -4.75 -0.23
C ILE A 184 -12.79 -5.30 -1.35
N GLU A 185 -14.09 -5.44 -1.11
CA GLU A 185 -15.05 -5.87 -2.13
C GLU A 185 -15.10 -4.91 -3.33
N ALA A 186 -15.20 -3.60 -3.08
CA ALA A 186 -15.21 -2.59 -4.15
C ALA A 186 -13.89 -2.56 -4.93
N ALA A 187 -12.76 -2.71 -4.23
CA ALA A 187 -11.47 -2.87 -4.86
C ALA A 187 -11.48 -4.10 -5.78
N LEU A 188 -11.78 -5.29 -5.25
CA LEU A 188 -11.82 -6.54 -6.03
C LEU A 188 -12.75 -6.45 -7.25
N ALA A 189 -13.93 -5.84 -7.11
CA ALA A 189 -14.84 -5.58 -8.22
C ALA A 189 -14.23 -4.64 -9.29
N LEU A 190 -13.57 -3.56 -8.88
CA LEU A 190 -12.82 -2.69 -9.81
C LEU A 190 -11.71 -3.45 -10.52
N SER A 191 -11.03 -4.35 -9.80
CA SER A 191 -10.07 -5.28 -10.37
C SER A 191 -10.72 -6.10 -11.47
N MET A 192 -11.83 -6.80 -11.21
CA MET A 192 -12.50 -7.62 -12.22
C MET A 192 -12.89 -6.80 -13.47
N LYS A 193 -13.43 -5.59 -13.31
CA LYS A 193 -13.72 -4.69 -14.44
C LYS A 193 -12.49 -4.30 -15.25
N ARG A 194 -11.33 -4.09 -14.61
CA ARG A 194 -10.07 -3.81 -15.34
C ARG A 194 -9.64 -4.99 -16.21
N ILE A 195 -9.93 -6.22 -15.81
CA ILE A 195 -9.67 -7.41 -16.66
C ILE A 195 -10.47 -7.30 -17.95
N GLU A 196 -11.75 -6.95 -17.85
CA GLU A 196 -12.63 -6.84 -19.02
C GLU A 196 -12.10 -5.78 -20.00
N VAL A 197 -11.59 -4.65 -19.48
CA VAL A 197 -10.92 -3.63 -20.29
C VAL A 197 -9.64 -4.15 -20.93
N TYR A 198 -8.79 -4.86 -20.19
CA TYR A 198 -7.57 -5.43 -20.77
C TYR A 198 -7.87 -6.51 -21.82
N ASN A 199 -8.91 -7.32 -21.63
CA ASN A 199 -9.37 -8.28 -22.63
C ASN A 199 -9.90 -7.59 -23.89
N SER A 200 -10.55 -6.42 -23.77
CA SER A 200 -10.94 -5.65 -24.95
C SER A 200 -9.73 -5.03 -25.65
N PHE A 201 -8.66 -4.71 -24.93
CA PHE A 201 -7.42 -4.20 -25.53
C PHE A 201 -6.74 -5.24 -26.44
N VAL A 202 -6.79 -6.52 -26.07
CA VAL A 202 -6.23 -7.62 -26.88
C VAL A 202 -6.90 -7.70 -28.25
N SER A 203 -8.22 -7.45 -28.33
CA SER A 203 -8.96 -7.51 -29.60
C SER A 203 -9.04 -6.17 -30.34
N THR A 204 -8.67 -5.07 -29.70
CA THR A 204 -8.73 -3.73 -30.29
C THR A 204 -7.44 -3.41 -31.02
N LYS A 205 -7.50 -3.24 -32.34
CA LYS A 205 -6.34 -2.85 -33.15
C LYS A 205 -5.81 -1.47 -32.75
N ALA A 206 -4.50 -1.34 -32.63
CA ALA A 206 -3.82 -0.07 -32.43
C ALA A 206 -2.91 0.22 -33.62
N SER A 207 -2.94 1.46 -34.12
CA SER A 207 -1.96 1.88 -35.11
C SER A 207 -0.66 2.26 -34.41
N ARG A 208 0.48 2.06 -35.09
CA ARG A 208 1.77 2.59 -34.62
C ARG A 208 1.78 4.11 -34.51
N ASP A 209 0.88 4.77 -35.24
CA ASP A 209 0.65 6.21 -35.13
C ASP A 209 0.14 6.65 -33.75
N LEU A 210 -0.60 5.76 -33.06
CA LEU A 210 -1.08 6.00 -31.70
C LEU A 210 0.08 6.02 -30.69
N ALA A 211 1.18 5.33 -30.97
CA ALA A 211 2.38 5.33 -30.13
C ALA A 211 2.96 6.74 -29.96
N HIS A 212 2.91 7.58 -31.00
CA HIS A 212 3.35 8.96 -30.89
C HIS A 212 2.57 9.75 -29.84
N GLY A 213 1.25 9.55 -29.79
CA GLY A 213 0.39 10.19 -28.79
C GLY A 213 0.72 9.72 -27.37
N LEU A 214 0.99 8.42 -27.19
CA LEU A 214 1.37 7.85 -25.89
C LEU A 214 2.72 8.39 -25.41
N VAL A 215 3.75 8.34 -26.26
CA VAL A 215 5.09 8.86 -25.94
C VAL A 215 5.01 10.35 -25.58
N ARG A 216 4.28 11.15 -26.37
CA ARG A 216 4.07 12.57 -26.07
C ARG A 216 3.39 12.79 -24.73
N ALA A 217 2.40 11.98 -24.37
CA ALA A 217 1.71 12.11 -23.09
C ALA A 217 2.61 11.76 -21.89
N MET A 218 3.57 10.83 -22.05
CA MET A 218 4.44 10.39 -20.97
C MET A 218 5.65 11.28 -20.75
N ILE A 219 6.29 11.73 -21.83
CA ILE A 219 7.57 12.47 -21.75
C ILE A 219 7.55 13.84 -22.43
N GLY A 220 6.42 14.24 -23.01
CA GLY A 220 6.21 15.56 -23.62
C GLY A 220 6.75 15.70 -25.05
N VAL A 221 7.37 14.66 -25.62
CA VAL A 221 7.99 14.68 -26.95
C VAL A 221 7.56 13.48 -27.79
N ASP A 222 7.66 13.58 -29.12
CA ASP A 222 7.39 12.49 -30.04
C ASP A 222 8.12 12.64 -31.39
N ARG A 223 8.16 11.55 -32.17
CA ARG A 223 8.87 11.48 -33.47
C ARG A 223 8.23 12.30 -34.59
N LYS A 224 7.03 12.86 -34.38
CA LYS A 224 6.36 13.78 -35.32
C LYS A 224 6.68 15.25 -35.04
N MET A 225 7.42 15.57 -33.98
CA MET A 225 7.93 16.92 -33.75
C MET A 225 8.84 17.37 -34.90
N SER A 226 8.83 18.67 -35.21
CA SER A 226 9.67 19.23 -36.27
C SER A 226 11.16 19.12 -35.94
N GLN A 227 12.01 19.11 -36.97
CA GLN A 227 13.46 19.06 -36.78
C GLN A 227 13.99 20.23 -35.92
N LEU A 228 13.35 21.40 -36.03
CA LEU A 228 13.70 22.58 -35.25
C LEU A 228 13.42 22.35 -33.76
N GLU A 229 12.21 21.90 -33.41
CA GLU A 229 11.86 21.57 -32.02
C GLU A 229 12.73 20.43 -31.46
N ARG A 230 13.06 19.42 -32.28
CA ARG A 230 13.92 18.30 -31.86
C ARG A 230 15.37 18.72 -31.62
N SER A 231 15.87 19.75 -32.32
CA SER A 231 17.23 20.26 -32.14
C SER A 231 17.45 20.97 -30.80
N GLU A 232 16.37 21.44 -30.16
CA GLU A 232 16.38 22.07 -28.84
C GLU A 232 16.32 21.04 -27.69
N LEU A 233 16.04 19.76 -28.00
CA LEU A 233 15.96 18.71 -26.99
C LEU A 233 17.34 18.24 -26.53
N SER A 234 17.48 18.03 -25.22
CA SER A 234 18.68 17.42 -24.67
C SER A 234 18.87 15.98 -25.17
N THR A 235 20.13 15.54 -25.31
CA THR A 235 20.48 14.14 -25.64
C THR A 235 19.80 13.14 -24.71
N ARG A 236 19.63 13.48 -23.42
CA ARG A 236 18.93 12.62 -22.46
C ARG A 236 17.47 12.37 -22.84
N VAL A 237 16.76 13.40 -23.29
CA VAL A 237 15.35 13.30 -23.69
C VAL A 237 15.22 12.48 -24.98
N LEU A 238 16.11 12.71 -25.94
CA LEU A 238 16.15 11.92 -27.19
C LEU A 238 16.42 10.43 -26.91
N ASN A 239 17.37 10.12 -26.03
CA ASN A 239 17.65 8.73 -25.64
C ASN A 239 16.45 8.07 -24.92
N MET A 240 15.75 8.82 -24.07
CA MET A 240 14.55 8.33 -23.38
C MET A 240 13.40 8.07 -24.34
N GLU A 241 13.20 8.97 -25.31
CA GLU A 241 12.25 8.80 -26.40
C GLU A 241 12.57 7.54 -27.22
N ASP A 242 13.82 7.37 -27.66
CA ASP A 242 14.22 6.23 -28.48
C ASP A 242 14.06 4.90 -27.75
N GLN A 243 14.43 4.84 -26.47
CA GLN A 243 14.22 3.66 -25.63
C GLN A 243 12.73 3.32 -25.56
N LEU A 244 11.88 4.31 -25.31
CA LEU A 244 10.44 4.10 -25.18
C LEU A 244 9.79 3.64 -26.49
N TYR A 245 10.18 4.19 -27.65
CA TYR A 245 9.71 3.66 -28.93
C TYR A 245 10.20 2.23 -29.19
N SER A 246 11.44 1.91 -28.80
CA SER A 246 11.96 0.56 -28.93
C SER A 246 11.12 -0.42 -28.11
N ASP A 247 10.82 -0.09 -26.85
CA ASP A 247 10.04 -0.95 -25.96
C ASP A 247 8.60 -1.12 -26.48
N ILE A 248 7.93 -0.01 -26.86
CA ILE A 248 6.59 -0.03 -27.48
C ILE A 248 6.55 -0.89 -28.74
N TYR A 249 7.47 -0.69 -29.69
CA TYR A 249 7.42 -1.43 -30.95
C TYR A 249 7.78 -2.90 -30.78
N ASN A 250 8.72 -3.23 -29.90
CA ASN A 250 9.02 -4.63 -29.57
C ASN A 250 7.77 -5.33 -29.01
N GLN A 251 7.07 -4.70 -28.06
CA GLN A 251 5.85 -5.28 -27.48
C GLN A 251 4.68 -5.34 -28.47
N MET A 252 4.50 -4.34 -29.34
CA MET A 252 3.50 -4.40 -30.42
C MET A 252 3.83 -5.47 -31.48
N ASP A 253 5.11 -5.80 -31.68
CA ASP A 253 5.51 -6.86 -32.60
C ASP A 253 5.35 -8.26 -31.98
N GLU A 254 5.60 -8.40 -30.67
CA GLU A 254 5.40 -9.65 -29.91
C GLU A 254 3.92 -9.95 -29.65
N ALA A 255 3.17 -9.00 -29.09
CA ALA A 255 1.76 -9.16 -28.70
C ALA A 255 0.76 -8.76 -29.81
N GLY A 256 1.27 -8.32 -30.97
CA GLY A 256 0.49 -7.82 -32.10
C GLY A 256 0.09 -6.35 -31.98
N ASN A 257 -0.25 -5.73 -33.12
CA ASN A 257 -0.66 -4.32 -33.23
C ASN A 257 -2.05 -4.07 -32.61
N THR A 258 -2.13 -4.20 -31.30
CA THR A 258 -3.32 -4.09 -30.47
C THR A 258 -3.10 -3.04 -29.38
N LEU A 259 -4.18 -2.57 -28.74
CA LEU A 259 -4.03 -1.68 -27.58
C LEU A 259 -3.29 -2.37 -26.43
N TRP A 260 -3.33 -3.70 -26.35
CA TRP A 260 -2.60 -4.47 -25.36
C TRP A 260 -1.09 -4.40 -25.61
N GLY A 261 -0.65 -4.64 -26.85
CA GLY A 261 0.76 -4.50 -27.24
C GLY A 261 1.28 -3.07 -27.07
N LEU A 262 0.46 -2.06 -27.36
CA LEU A 262 0.81 -0.66 -27.14
C LEU A 262 0.90 -0.29 -25.65
N PHE A 263 0.05 -0.88 -24.79
CA PHE A 263 0.02 -0.59 -23.36
C PHE A 263 1.19 -1.20 -22.59
N ASN A 264 1.69 -2.37 -23.04
CA ASN A 264 2.73 -3.12 -22.33
C ASN A 264 4.17 -2.69 -22.65
N GLY A 265 4.40 -2.02 -23.78
CA GLY A 265 5.71 -1.48 -24.11
C GLY A 265 5.90 -0.05 -23.63
#